data_AF-A0A6G8D8R5-F1
#
_entry.id   AF-A0A6G8D8R5-F1
#
_cell.length_a   1.000
_cell.length_b   1.000
_cell.length_c   1.000
_cell.angle_alpha   90.00
_cell.angle_beta   90.00
_cell.angle_gamma   90.00
#
_symmetry.space_group_name_H-M   'P 1'
#
loop_
_entity.id
_entity.type
_entity.pdbx_description
1 polymer ?
#
loop_
_entity_poly.entity_id
_entity_poly.type
_entity_poly.pdbx_seq_one_letter_code
_entity_poly.pdbx_strand_id
1 'polypeptide(L)'
;MSETTPTETPAVDLASISPELRQVLEFDQVPEAMYHMVTSIHEVSEEVVREAWNSLPASAQNILDNFEQFHALISVSQAFAGLNVMEEFPTLNLPKEMSEQDKEAYRAQLLDQVLHNCVKDMVKQIKKARRDPILKRDFKDVFAQ
;
A
#
# COMPACT_ATOMS: atom_id res chain seq x y z
N MET A 1 34.00 -6.21 -16.59
CA MET A 1 33.69 -5.82 -15.21
C MET A 1 32.70 -4.69 -15.31
N SER A 2 31.39 -4.98 -15.31
CA SER A 2 30.38 -3.93 -15.30
C SER A 2 30.18 -3.51 -13.85
N GLU A 3 30.66 -2.31 -13.53
CA GLU A 3 30.33 -1.63 -12.29
C GLU A 3 28.85 -1.23 -12.37
N THR A 4 27.99 -2.03 -11.74
CA THR A 4 26.60 -1.64 -11.50
C THR A 4 26.63 -0.62 -10.38
N THR A 5 26.62 0.68 -10.73
CA THR A 5 26.44 1.75 -9.76
C THR A 5 25.12 1.48 -9.01
N PRO A 6 25.11 1.36 -7.67
CA PRO A 6 23.87 1.27 -6.93
C PRO A 6 23.11 2.57 -7.18
N THR A 7 21.94 2.48 -7.82
CA THR A 7 21.01 3.60 -7.89
C THR A 7 20.67 3.95 -6.43
N GLU A 8 21.23 5.04 -5.91
CA GLU A 8 20.87 5.55 -4.58
C GLU A 8 19.37 5.83 -4.58
N THR A 9 18.60 5.00 -3.87
CA THR A 9 17.19 5.28 -3.62
C THR A 9 17.12 6.61 -2.88
N PRO A 10 16.42 7.63 -3.40
CA PRO A 10 16.35 8.93 -2.74
C PRO A 10 15.87 8.75 -1.29
N ALA A 11 16.64 9.28 -0.34
CA ALA A 11 16.21 9.31 1.05
C ALA A 11 14.93 10.14 1.12
N VAL A 12 13.83 9.51 1.54
CA VAL A 12 12.56 10.20 1.75
C VAL A 12 12.67 10.99 3.04
N ASP A 13 12.50 12.31 2.94
CA ASP A 13 12.35 13.16 4.11
C ASP A 13 10.95 12.97 4.70
N LEU A 14 10.85 12.35 5.88
CA LEU A 14 9.59 12.17 6.60
C LEU A 14 8.90 13.50 6.96
N ALA A 15 9.59 14.63 6.90
CA ALA A 15 8.97 15.95 7.06
C ALA A 15 8.20 16.42 5.82
N SER A 16 8.43 15.78 4.67
CA SER A 16 7.77 16.09 3.39
C SER A 16 6.51 15.26 3.13
N ILE A 17 6.28 14.19 3.90
CA ILE A 17 5.09 13.33 3.76
C ILE A 17 3.95 13.80 4.67
N SER A 18 2.72 13.36 4.37
CA SER A 18 1.56 13.71 5.18
C SER A 18 1.70 13.20 6.63
N PRO A 19 1.18 13.94 7.64
CA PRO A 19 1.21 13.50 9.03
C PRO A 19 0.58 12.13 9.24
N GLU A 20 -0.51 11.84 8.53
CA GLU A 20 -1.20 10.55 8.55
C GLU A 20 -0.32 9.42 8.01
N LEU A 21 0.38 9.63 6.88
CA LEU A 21 1.28 8.61 6.34
C LEU A 21 2.45 8.33 7.28
N ARG A 22 3.06 9.39 7.82
CA ARG A 22 4.13 9.25 8.82
C ARG A 22 3.66 8.46 10.03
N GLN A 23 2.46 8.73 10.53
CA GLN A 23 1.89 8.03 11.67
C GLN A 23 1.76 6.52 11.41
N VAL A 24 1.27 6.12 10.23
CA VAL A 24 1.17 4.69 9.87
C VAL A 24 2.56 4.06 9.74
N LEU A 25 3.51 4.74 9.11
CA LEU A 25 4.89 4.26 8.99
C LEU A 25 5.55 4.00 10.35
N GLU A 26 5.36 4.91 11.30
CA GLU A 26 5.87 4.79 12.66
C GLU A 26 5.16 3.68 13.45
N PHE A 27 3.82 3.61 13.35
CA PHE A 27 3.01 2.62 14.05
C PHE A 27 3.32 1.19 13.61
N ASP A 28 3.39 0.96 12.29
CA ASP A 28 3.70 -0.35 11.70
C ASP A 28 5.21 -0.66 11.73
N GLN A 29 6.04 0.25 12.25
CA GLN A 29 7.52 0.13 12.28
C GLN A 29 8.10 -0.21 10.91
N VAL A 30 7.61 0.50 9.88
CA VAL A 30 8.02 0.26 8.50
C VAL A 30 9.51 0.57 8.35
N PRO A 31 10.32 -0.34 7.77
CA PRO A 31 11.73 -0.09 7.54
C PRO A 31 11.96 1.13 6.64
N GLU A 32 12.96 1.97 6.98
CA GLU A 32 13.30 3.17 6.19
C GLU A 32 13.59 2.85 4.71
N ALA A 33 14.15 1.68 4.43
CA ALA A 33 14.40 1.19 3.07
C ALA A 33 13.12 1.08 2.22
N MET A 34 11.95 0.98 2.86
CA MET A 34 10.65 0.92 2.18
C MET A 34 9.97 2.28 2.02
N TYR A 35 10.47 3.35 2.65
CA TYR A 35 9.79 4.66 2.63
C TYR A 35 9.57 5.17 1.22
N HIS A 36 10.58 5.11 0.36
CA HIS A 36 10.45 5.50 -1.04
C HIS A 36 9.35 4.72 -1.77
N MET A 37 9.26 3.41 -1.54
CA MET A 37 8.23 2.60 -2.18
C MET A 37 6.85 2.98 -1.66
N VAL A 38 6.70 3.18 -0.36
CA VAL A 38 5.42 3.61 0.24
C VAL A 38 5.00 4.97 -0.30
N THR A 39 5.90 5.96 -0.37
CA THR A 39 5.56 7.30 -0.87
C THR A 39 5.22 7.28 -2.36
N SER A 40 5.98 6.55 -3.18
CA SER A 40 5.64 6.40 -4.59
C SER A 40 4.27 5.74 -4.77
N ILE A 41 3.97 4.69 -3.99
CA ILE A 41 2.65 4.04 -4.02
C ILE A 41 1.56 5.00 -3.56
N HIS A 42 1.80 5.78 -2.51
CA HIS A 42 0.87 6.76 -1.98
C HIS A 42 0.48 7.77 -3.05
N GLU A 43 1.44 8.35 -3.74
CA GLU A 43 1.17 9.31 -4.82
C GLU A 43 0.40 8.68 -5.98
N VAL A 44 0.83 7.52 -6.49
CA VAL A 44 0.21 6.92 -7.68
C VAL A 44 -1.14 6.27 -7.40
N SER A 45 -1.40 5.84 -6.17
CA SER A 45 -2.67 5.17 -5.81
C SER A 45 -3.76 6.14 -5.37
N GLU A 46 -3.45 7.43 -5.20
CA GLU A 46 -4.38 8.43 -4.66
C GLU A 46 -5.73 8.43 -5.38
N GLU A 47 -5.74 8.51 -6.71
CA GLU A 47 -6.98 8.61 -7.49
C GLU A 47 -7.90 7.41 -7.25
N VAL A 48 -7.37 6.19 -7.40
CA VAL A 48 -8.12 4.95 -7.21
C VAL A 48 -8.61 4.81 -5.77
N VAL A 49 -7.78 5.21 -4.80
CA VAL A 49 -8.13 5.16 -3.37
C VAL A 49 -9.18 6.22 -3.02
N ARG A 50 -9.12 7.40 -3.65
CA ARG A 50 -10.09 8.49 -3.49
C ARG A 50 -11.45 8.11 -4.05
N GLU A 51 -11.50 7.47 -5.21
CA GLU A 51 -12.73 6.90 -5.75
C GLU A 51 -13.33 5.84 -4.80
N ALA A 52 -12.49 4.93 -4.30
CA ALA A 52 -12.91 3.91 -3.35
C ALA A 52 -13.46 4.53 -2.05
N TRP A 53 -12.80 5.55 -1.51
CA TRP A 53 -13.26 6.30 -0.34
C TRP A 53 -14.59 6.98 -0.60
N ASN A 54 -14.74 7.69 -1.72
CA ASN A 54 -15.97 8.39 -2.09
C ASN A 54 -17.16 7.43 -2.31
N SER A 55 -16.88 6.17 -2.68
CA SER A 55 -17.90 5.13 -2.81
C SER A 55 -18.36 4.53 -1.47
N LEU A 56 -17.66 4.81 -0.37
CA LEU A 56 -18.04 4.31 0.95
C LEU A 56 -19.29 5.04 1.48
N PRO A 57 -20.19 4.33 2.17
CA PRO A 57 -21.26 5.01 2.89
C PRO A 57 -20.67 5.86 4.02
N ALA A 58 -21.31 6.97 4.37
CA ALA A 58 -20.86 7.88 5.44
C ALA A 58 -20.55 7.15 6.76
N SER A 59 -21.36 6.14 7.13
CA SER A 59 -21.11 5.31 8.32
C SER A 59 -19.76 4.58 8.31
N ALA A 60 -19.22 4.26 7.14
CA ALA A 60 -17.94 3.60 6.95
C ALA A 60 -16.80 4.63 6.92
N GLN A 61 -17.01 5.77 6.25
CA GLN A 61 -16.07 6.88 6.28
C GLN A 61 -15.81 7.35 7.72
N ASN A 62 -16.84 7.46 8.55
CA ASN A 62 -16.76 7.87 9.96
C ASN A 62 -15.98 6.90 10.90
N ILE A 63 -15.43 5.81 10.38
CA ILE A 63 -14.50 4.97 11.16
C ILE A 63 -13.16 5.69 11.32
N LEU A 64 -12.72 6.37 10.25
CA LEU A 64 -11.53 7.20 10.19
C LEU A 64 -11.95 8.69 10.20
N ASP A 65 -11.02 9.58 10.48
CA ASP A 65 -11.35 11.01 10.60
C ASP A 65 -11.35 11.72 9.24
N ASN A 66 -10.52 11.27 8.29
CA ASN A 66 -10.38 11.87 6.98
C ASN A 66 -9.92 10.86 5.91
N PHE A 67 -9.87 11.32 4.67
CA PHE A 67 -9.36 10.54 3.53
C PHE A 67 -7.88 10.17 3.70
N GLU A 68 -7.06 11.07 4.23
CA GLU A 68 -5.61 10.87 4.35
C GLU A 68 -5.27 9.68 5.25
N GLN A 69 -6.01 9.46 6.35
CA GLN A 69 -5.88 8.26 7.18
C GLN A 69 -6.18 6.98 6.41
N PHE A 70 -7.24 6.99 5.59
CA PHE A 70 -7.61 5.84 4.77
C PHE A 70 -6.56 5.54 3.70
N HIS A 71 -6.07 6.58 3.05
CA HIS A 71 -5.06 6.49 2.01
C HIS A 71 -3.73 6.00 2.57
N ALA A 72 -3.27 6.54 3.71
CA ALA A 72 -2.06 6.11 4.40
C ALA A 72 -2.07 4.61 4.73
N LEU A 73 -3.16 4.10 5.32
CA LEU A 73 -3.32 2.68 5.64
C LEU A 73 -3.22 1.79 4.39
N ILE A 74 -3.84 2.22 3.28
CA ILE A 74 -3.80 1.47 2.03
C ILE A 74 -2.40 1.49 1.42
N SER A 75 -1.72 2.64 1.41
CA SER A 75 -0.40 2.78 0.80
C SER A 75 0.63 1.88 1.47
N VAL A 76 0.61 1.80 2.81
CA VAL A 76 1.49 0.89 3.56
C VAL A 76 1.14 -0.57 3.27
N SER A 77 -0.16 -0.93 3.29
CA SER A 77 -0.61 -2.28 2.93
C SER A 77 -0.20 -2.69 1.51
N GLN A 78 -0.34 -1.78 0.55
CA GLN A 78 0.05 -1.96 -0.85
C GLN A 78 1.56 -2.14 -1.01
N ALA A 79 2.37 -1.39 -0.27
CA ALA A 79 3.82 -1.50 -0.29
C ALA A 79 4.28 -2.88 0.18
N PHE A 80 3.76 -3.39 1.30
CA PHE A 80 4.08 -4.74 1.77
C PHE A 80 3.60 -5.82 0.81
N ALA A 81 2.37 -5.71 0.30
CA ALA A 81 1.83 -6.68 -0.65
C ALA A 81 2.64 -6.69 -1.97
N GLY A 82 3.01 -5.51 -2.47
CA GLY A 82 3.86 -5.36 -3.65
C GLY A 82 5.25 -5.96 -3.45
N LEU A 83 5.88 -5.74 -2.29
CA LEU A 83 7.16 -6.34 -1.94
C LEU A 83 7.07 -7.87 -1.97
N ASN A 84 6.06 -8.44 -1.30
CA ASN A 84 5.86 -9.89 -1.27
C ASN A 84 5.70 -10.48 -2.68
N VAL A 85 4.91 -9.82 -3.55
CA VAL A 85 4.79 -10.23 -4.95
C VAL A 85 6.14 -10.21 -5.66
N MET A 86 6.95 -9.17 -5.46
CA MET A 86 8.27 -9.08 -6.08
C MET A 86 9.25 -10.14 -5.58
N GLU A 87 9.19 -10.52 -4.31
CA GLU A 87 10.01 -11.56 -3.70
C GLU A 87 9.56 -12.97 -4.11
N GLU A 88 8.26 -13.20 -4.26
CA GLU A 88 7.69 -14.49 -4.64
C GLU A 88 7.75 -14.74 -6.15
N PHE A 89 7.75 -13.68 -6.98
CA PHE A 89 7.70 -13.80 -8.44
C PHE A 89 8.76 -14.75 -9.03
N PRO A 90 10.05 -14.70 -8.63
CA PRO A 90 11.09 -15.61 -9.14
C PRO A 90 10.84 -17.08 -8.80
N THR A 91 10.01 -17.36 -7.79
CA THR A 91 9.67 -18.71 -7.33
C THR A 91 8.47 -19.30 -8.07
N LEU A 92 7.76 -18.49 -8.86
CA LEU A 92 6.62 -18.94 -9.64
C LEU A 92 7.07 -19.88 -10.76
N ASN A 93 6.36 -20.99 -10.92
CA ASN A 93 6.54 -21.94 -12.03
C ASN A 93 5.94 -21.37 -13.31
N LEU A 94 6.62 -20.38 -13.90
CA LEU A 94 6.21 -19.78 -15.18
C LEU A 94 6.48 -20.75 -16.34
N PRO A 95 5.66 -20.72 -17.41
CA PRO A 95 5.91 -21.53 -18.61
C PRO A 95 7.33 -21.30 -19.16
N LYS A 96 8.04 -22.40 -19.47
CA LYS A 96 9.43 -22.35 -19.94
C LYS A 96 9.61 -21.60 -21.26
N GLU A 97 8.54 -21.50 -22.04
CA GLU A 97 8.52 -20.84 -23.36
C GLU A 97 8.16 -19.35 -23.28
N MET A 98 7.90 -18.84 -22.07
CA MET A 98 7.54 -17.44 -21.89
C MET A 98 8.75 -16.54 -22.08
N SER A 99 8.64 -15.54 -22.96
CA SER A 99 9.72 -14.59 -23.21
C SER A 99 9.97 -13.70 -21.99
N GLU A 100 11.13 -13.04 -21.91
CA GLU A 100 11.40 -12.09 -20.82
C GLU A 100 10.41 -10.92 -20.83
N GLN A 101 10.00 -10.45 -22.01
CA GLN A 101 8.98 -9.41 -22.15
C GLN A 101 7.62 -9.87 -21.60
N ASP A 102 7.23 -11.12 -21.87
CA ASP A 102 5.98 -11.68 -21.34
C ASP A 102 6.05 -11.89 -19.82
N LYS A 103 7.23 -12.22 -19.28
CA LYS A 103 7.46 -12.29 -17.81
C LYS A 103 7.31 -10.94 -17.15
N GLU A 104 7.90 -9.89 -17.73
CA GLU A 104 7.77 -8.54 -17.22
C GLU A 104 6.32 -8.04 -17.28
N ALA A 105 5.63 -8.28 -18.39
CA ALA A 105 4.21 -7.94 -18.53
C ALA A 105 3.34 -8.69 -17.50
N TYR A 106 3.59 -10.00 -17.31
CA TYR A 106 2.88 -10.79 -16.32
C TYR A 106 3.14 -10.33 -14.89
N ARG A 107 4.39 -9.97 -14.57
CA ARG A 107 4.75 -9.39 -13.27
C ARG A 107 4.00 -8.09 -13.00
N ALA A 108 3.97 -7.19 -13.99
CA ALA A 108 3.28 -5.92 -13.88
C ALA A 108 1.76 -6.13 -13.66
N GLN A 109 1.14 -7.05 -14.39
CA GLN A 109 -0.27 -7.40 -14.22
C GLN A 109 -0.56 -7.98 -12.82
N LEU A 110 0.30 -8.87 -12.33
CA LEU A 110 0.14 -9.46 -10.99
C LEU A 110 0.27 -8.38 -9.91
N LEU A 111 1.24 -7.48 -10.04
CA LEU A 111 1.43 -6.37 -9.12
C LEU A 111 0.20 -5.45 -9.11
N ASP A 112 -0.27 -5.00 -10.27
CA ASP A 112 -1.46 -4.16 -10.39
C ASP A 112 -2.69 -4.82 -9.75
N GLN A 113 -2.89 -6.12 -10.03
CA GLN A 113 -3.99 -6.89 -9.45
C GLN A 113 -3.94 -6.95 -7.92
N VAL A 114 -2.74 -7.14 -7.35
CA VAL A 114 -2.54 -7.18 -5.90
C VAL A 114 -2.78 -5.81 -5.28
N LEU A 115 -2.23 -4.74 -5.86
CA LEU A 115 -2.44 -3.38 -5.38
C LEU A 115 -3.93 -2.99 -5.39
N HIS A 116 -4.66 -3.35 -6.45
CA HIS A 116 -6.11 -3.13 -6.53
C HIS A 116 -6.88 -3.97 -5.49
N ASN A 117 -6.43 -5.18 -5.20
CA ASN A 117 -7.06 -6.03 -4.18
C ASN A 117 -6.87 -5.45 -2.77
N CYS A 118 -5.73 -4.84 -2.45
CA CYS A 118 -5.51 -4.14 -1.17
C CYS A 118 -6.58 -3.06 -0.94
N VAL A 119 -6.89 -2.25 -1.96
CA VAL A 119 -7.95 -1.22 -1.87
C VAL A 119 -9.30 -1.86 -1.55
N LYS A 120 -9.66 -2.92 -2.29
CA LYS A 120 -10.94 -3.62 -2.10
C LYS A 120 -11.05 -4.26 -0.72
N ASP A 121 -9.97 -4.85 -0.23
CA ASP A 121 -9.96 -5.50 1.07
C ASP A 121 -10.00 -4.47 2.20
N MET A 122 -9.32 -3.33 2.07
CA MET A 122 -9.45 -2.23 3.03
C MET A 122 -10.88 -1.69 3.10
N VAL A 123 -11.54 -1.50 1.94
CA VAL A 123 -12.95 -1.12 1.87
C VAL A 123 -13.84 -2.13 2.62
N LYS A 124 -13.57 -3.43 2.51
CA LYS A 124 -14.30 -4.46 3.26
C LYS A 124 -14.03 -4.37 4.76
N GLN A 125 -12.77 -4.18 5.18
CA GLN A 125 -12.40 -4.09 6.59
C GLN A 125 -13.02 -2.87 7.26
N ILE A 126 -12.98 -1.69 6.62
CA ILE A 126 -13.65 -0.48 7.13
C ILE A 126 -15.17 -0.68 7.23
N LYS A 127 -15.79 -1.33 6.22
CA LYS A 127 -17.22 -1.67 6.28
C LYS A 127 -17.55 -2.64 7.41
N LYS A 128 -16.64 -3.57 7.75
CA LYS A 128 -16.78 -4.51 8.87
C LYS A 128 -16.63 -3.80 10.22
N ALA A 129 -15.64 -2.92 10.35
CA ALA A 129 -15.35 -2.15 11.56
C ALA A 129 -16.56 -1.36 12.08
N ARG A 130 -17.49 -0.95 11.22
CA ARG A 130 -18.79 -0.36 11.62
C ARG A 130 -19.58 -1.16 12.65
N ARG A 131 -19.42 -2.48 12.65
CA ARG A 131 -20.17 -3.41 13.51
C ARG A 131 -19.26 -4.21 14.43
N ASP A 132 -17.95 -3.98 14.37
CA ASP A 132 -16.93 -4.71 15.11
C ASP A 132 -16.12 -3.71 15.94
N PRO A 133 -16.43 -3.54 17.24
CA PRO A 133 -15.78 -2.55 18.08
C PRO A 133 -14.27 -2.77 18.25
N ILE A 134 -13.81 -4.02 18.17
CA ILE A 134 -12.38 -4.35 18.26
C ILE A 134 -11.70 -3.85 17.01
N LEU A 135 -12.18 -4.25 15.83
CA LEU A 135 -11.61 -3.80 14.56
C LEU A 135 -11.69 -2.27 14.39
N LYS A 136 -12.77 -1.64 14.85
CA LYS A 136 -12.90 -0.18 14.86
C LYS A 136 -11.83 0.48 15.73
N ARG A 137 -11.54 -0.12 16.89
CA ARG A 137 -10.48 0.35 17.77
C ARG A 137 -9.12 0.18 17.11
N ASP A 138 -8.84 -0.97 16.50
CA ASP A 138 -7.57 -1.20 15.81
C ASP A 138 -7.29 -0.13 14.75
N PHE A 139 -8.29 0.26 13.95
CA PHE A 139 -8.17 1.37 12.99
C PHE A 139 -7.87 2.73 13.64
N LYS A 140 -8.44 2.99 14.82
CA LYS A 140 -8.27 4.26 15.52
C LYS A 140 -6.97 4.33 16.31
N ASP A 141 -6.52 3.20 16.87
CA ASP A 141 -5.32 3.12 17.68
C ASP A 141 -4.06 3.45 16.84
N VAL A 142 -4.10 3.20 15.53
CA VAL A 142 -3.06 3.67 14.58
C VAL A 142 -2.88 5.19 14.65
N PHE A 143 -3.96 5.95 14.81
CA PHE A 143 -3.96 7.42 14.79
C PHE A 143 -4.20 8.04 16.17
N ALA A 144 -4.19 7.23 17.23
CA ALA A 144 -4.38 7.69 18.60
C ALA A 144 -3.07 8.28 19.14
N GLN A 145 -2.79 9.53 18.76
CA GLN A 145 -1.81 10.39 19.43
C GLN A 145 -2.50 11.52 20.18
#